data_AF-A0A7W1TWR0-F1
#
_entry.id   AF-A0A7W1TWR0-F1
#
_cell.length_a   1.000
_cell.length_b   1.000
_cell.length_c   1.000
_cell.angle_alpha   90.00
_cell.angle_beta   90.00
_cell.angle_gamma   90.00
#
_symmetry.space_group_name_H-M   'P 1'
#
loop_
_entity.id
_entity.type
_entity.pdbx_description
1 polymer ?
#
loop_
_entity_poly.entity_id
_entity_poly.type
_entity_poly.pdbx_seq_one_letter_code
_entity_poly.pdbx_strand_id
1 'polypeptide(L)'
;LEKLPGILAREEPELVAVLRRLLGEEGVALHTGVDIERVTVERGAVEGATKVVHGVEAGVPRRWGAEEILVAAGRSPNVSGLGLDALGVETTSRGVVVDDRMRTTVASVYAAGDVAGRYLFTHSAGHEAVRAVRDMFFPGRGTVSDLVPWCTFTDPELAHVGMTADEAGQRHGDAVEVHRLALSHSDRARADGHAEGCIIVVTARGTIVGAHILAPAAGELIHELALAVREGLALSGLASLIHVYPTLATSVGQLGAEAAFAGAGRWASLVRAGRIWDRLRRH
;
A
#
# COMPACT_ATOMS: atom_id res chain seq x y z
N LEU A 1 18.54 3.29 8.93
CA LEU A 1 18.96 4.53 8.24
C LEU A 1 18.26 4.55 6.90
N GLU A 2 17.62 5.66 6.55
CA GLU A 2 16.84 5.83 5.32
C GLU A 2 17.23 7.15 4.65
N LYS A 3 17.43 7.13 3.33
CA LYS A 3 17.82 8.31 2.56
C LYS A 3 16.65 9.24 2.32
N LEU A 4 15.46 8.68 2.08
CA LEU A 4 14.26 9.46 1.88
C LEU A 4 13.84 10.18 3.17
N PRO A 5 13.06 11.27 3.09
CA PRO A 5 12.60 12.00 4.27
C PRO A 5 11.72 11.18 5.23
N GLY A 6 11.11 10.10 4.72
CA GLY A 6 10.25 9.18 5.47
C GLY A 6 10.41 7.74 4.98
N ILE A 7 9.84 6.81 5.75
CA ILE A 7 9.72 5.40 5.39
C ILE A 7 8.39 5.15 4.69
N LEU A 8 8.29 4.04 3.95
CA LEU A 8 7.04 3.53 3.40
C LEU A 8 6.27 4.61 2.60
N ALA A 9 6.98 5.32 1.72
CA ALA A 9 6.49 6.53 1.03
C ALA A 9 5.28 6.33 0.10
N ARG A 10 4.82 5.10 -0.08
CA ARG A 10 3.66 4.73 -0.90
C ARG A 10 2.41 4.43 -0.06
N GLU A 11 2.53 4.51 1.26
CA GLU A 11 1.45 4.27 2.21
C GLU A 11 0.81 5.58 2.65
N GLU A 12 -0.37 5.50 3.26
CA GLU A 12 -1.01 6.64 3.92
C GLU A 12 -0.12 7.22 5.03
N PRO A 13 0.28 8.52 4.95
CA PRO A 13 1.20 9.12 5.91
C PRO A 13 0.72 9.04 7.37
N GLU A 14 -0.60 9.07 7.59
CA GLU A 14 -1.18 8.95 8.93
C GLU A 14 -0.97 7.55 9.53
N LEU A 15 -1.01 6.49 8.72
CA LEU A 15 -0.73 5.12 9.18
C LEU A 15 0.76 4.92 9.40
N VAL A 16 1.60 5.46 8.51
CA VAL A 16 3.05 5.43 8.67
C VAL A 16 3.48 6.14 9.96
N ALA A 17 2.83 7.24 10.33
CA ALA A 17 3.10 7.94 11.58
C ALA A 17 2.80 7.09 12.81
N VAL A 18 1.68 6.35 12.80
CA VAL A 18 1.34 5.41 13.88
C VAL A 18 2.37 4.28 13.94
N LEU A 19 2.68 3.63 12.82
CA LEU A 19 3.65 2.54 12.77
C LEU A 19 5.05 3.00 13.22
N ARG A 20 5.48 4.20 12.81
CA ARG A 20 6.76 4.79 13.23
C ARG A 20 6.84 4.97 14.75
N ARG A 21 5.74 5.38 15.39
CA ARG A 21 5.68 5.50 16.84
C ARG A 21 5.82 4.12 17.50
N LEU A 22 5.06 3.13 17.05
CA LEU A 22 5.10 1.76 17.59
C LEU A 22 6.49 1.15 17.47
N LEU A 23 7.12 1.24 16.30
CA LEU A 23 8.51 0.80 16.11
C LEU A 23 9.49 1.51 17.07
N GLY A 24 9.25 2.80 17.36
CA GLY A 24 10.05 3.54 18.34
C GLY A 24 9.87 3.05 19.77
N GLU A 25 8.64 2.69 20.16
CA GLU A 25 8.33 2.08 21.46
C GLU A 25 8.98 0.69 21.61
N GLU A 26 9.17 -0.02 20.50
CA GLU A 26 9.92 -1.29 20.42
C GLU A 26 11.45 -1.12 20.41
N GLY A 27 11.95 0.12 20.41
CA GLY A 27 13.38 0.42 20.45
C GLY A 27 14.05 0.57 19.07
N VAL A 28 13.27 0.63 17.99
CA VAL A 28 13.82 0.88 16.64
C VAL A 28 14.13 2.36 16.45
N ALA A 29 15.42 2.67 16.33
CA ALA A 29 15.89 4.03 16.01
C ALA A 29 15.80 4.31 14.50
N LEU A 30 14.77 5.06 14.09
CA LEU A 30 14.55 5.45 12.69
C LEU A 30 15.14 6.82 12.36
N HIS A 31 16.27 6.80 11.67
CA HIS A 31 16.90 7.97 11.06
C HIS A 31 16.55 8.06 9.57
N THR A 32 15.85 9.12 9.17
CA THR A 32 15.44 9.41 7.78
C THR A 32 16.18 10.64 7.26
N GLY A 33 16.21 10.84 5.94
CA GLY A 33 16.96 11.94 5.33
C GLY A 33 18.48 11.80 5.51
N VAL A 34 18.98 10.57 5.60
CA VAL A 34 20.40 10.26 5.82
C VAL A 34 21.08 9.97 4.48
N ASP A 35 22.04 10.80 4.09
CA ASP A 35 22.91 10.48 2.94
C ASP A 35 24.08 9.62 3.42
N ILE A 36 24.02 8.31 3.14
CA ILE A 36 25.06 7.36 3.53
C ILE A 36 26.22 7.47 2.53
N GLU A 37 27.42 7.75 3.04
CA GLU A 37 28.60 8.00 2.21
C GLU A 37 29.51 6.77 2.13
N ARG A 38 29.77 6.11 3.26
CA ARG A 38 30.65 4.94 3.35
C ARG A 38 30.44 4.11 4.60
N VAL A 39 30.91 2.87 4.55
CA VAL A 39 30.98 1.96 5.70
C VAL A 39 32.43 1.60 5.97
N THR A 40 32.86 1.62 7.23
CA THR A 40 34.18 1.15 7.67
C THR A 40 34.06 0.11 8.76
N VAL A 41 35.12 -0.70 8.90
CA VAL A 41 35.26 -1.63 10.02
C VAL A 41 36.37 -1.11 10.93
N GLU A 42 36.01 -0.79 12.16
CA GLU A 42 36.91 -0.23 13.17
C GLU A 42 37.20 -1.31 14.22
N ARG A 43 38.48 -1.56 14.51
CA ARG A 43 38.89 -2.52 15.53
C ARG A 43 39.29 -1.76 16.80
N GLY A 44 38.61 -2.05 17.90
CA GLY A 44 38.93 -1.48 19.21
C GLY A 44 40.12 -2.18 19.88
N ALA A 45 40.48 -1.70 21.07
CA ALA A 45 41.50 -2.35 21.93
C ALA A 45 40.98 -3.61 22.64
N VAL A 46 39.65 -3.83 22.64
CA VAL A 46 38.97 -5.01 23.17
C VAL A 46 38.51 -5.87 21.99
N GLU A 47 38.50 -7.19 22.16
CA GLU A 47 38.20 -8.18 21.12
C GLU A 47 36.83 -7.93 20.48
N GLY A 48 36.83 -7.50 19.21
CA GLY A 48 35.62 -7.19 18.45
C GLY A 48 35.85 -6.10 17.39
N ALA A 49 35.19 -6.23 16.24
CA ALA A 49 35.20 -5.21 15.19
C ALA A 49 33.83 -4.54 15.10
N THR A 50 33.79 -3.21 15.20
CA THR A 50 32.56 -2.42 15.02
C THR A 50 32.42 -2.00 13.56
N LYS A 51 31.24 -2.23 12.97
CA LYS A 51 30.90 -1.73 11.65
C LYS A 51 30.33 -0.32 11.81
N VAL A 52 30.91 0.66 11.14
CA VAL A 52 30.55 2.07 11.29
C VAL A 52 30.05 2.61 9.96
N VAL A 53 28.81 3.08 9.94
CA VAL A 53 28.23 3.81 8.83
C VAL A 53 28.53 5.30 9.01
N HIS A 54 29.11 5.93 7.99
CA HIS A 54 29.36 7.37 7.94
C HIS A 54 28.40 7.99 6.94
N GLY A 55 27.81 9.12 7.32
CA GLY A 55 26.89 9.84 6.44
C GLY A 55 26.54 11.21 6.98
N VAL A 56 25.61 11.87 6.30
CA VAL A 56 25.13 13.22 6.64
C VAL A 56 23.65 13.16 6.98
N GLU A 57 23.28 13.72 8.12
CA GLU A 57 21.89 13.87 8.56
C GLU A 57 21.63 15.36 8.82
N ALA A 58 20.64 15.94 8.14
CA ALA A 58 20.33 17.37 8.22
C ALA A 58 21.55 18.29 7.99
N GLY A 59 22.44 17.91 7.06
CA GLY A 59 23.66 18.68 6.74
C GLY A 59 24.81 18.50 7.74
N VAL A 60 24.64 17.68 8.77
CA VAL A 60 25.66 17.43 9.80
C VAL A 60 26.26 16.03 9.62
N PRO A 61 27.60 15.88 9.58
CA PRO A 61 28.24 14.58 9.58
C PRO A 61 27.90 13.76 10.83
N ARG A 62 27.50 12.51 10.62
CA ARG A 62 27.10 11.56 11.66
C ARG A 62 27.77 10.21 11.44
N ARG A 63 27.85 9.43 12.52
CA ARG A 63 28.39 8.07 12.52
C ARG A 63 27.48 7.18 13.35
N TRP A 64 27.17 6.01 12.82
CA TRP A 64 26.36 4.99 13.50
C TRP A 64 27.17 3.69 13.58
N GLY A 65 27.40 3.21 14.80
CA GLY A 65 28.11 1.96 15.06
C GLY A 65 27.13 0.81 15.27
N ALA A 66 27.43 -0.35 14.68
CA ALA A 66 26.66 -1.58 14.87
C ALA A 66 27.59 -2.81 14.83
N GLU A 67 27.13 -3.91 15.41
CA GLU A 67 27.79 -5.21 15.27
C GLU A 67 27.60 -5.75 13.85
N GLU A 68 26.38 -5.63 13.32
CA GLU A 68 25.99 -6.08 11.99
C GLU A 68 25.30 -4.99 11.19
N ILE A 69 25.38 -5.09 9.86
CA ILE A 69 24.72 -4.18 8.92
C ILE A 69 23.94 -4.99 7.90
N LEU A 70 22.64 -4.75 7.81
CA LEU A 70 21.79 -5.22 6.72
C LEU A 70 21.61 -4.11 5.68
N VAL A 71 21.93 -4.39 4.42
CA VAL A 71 21.69 -3.47 3.30
C VAL A 71 20.40 -3.87 2.60
N ALA A 72 19.32 -3.13 2.87
CA ALA A 72 17.99 -3.34 2.29
C ALA A 72 17.57 -2.17 1.37
N ALA A 73 18.47 -1.73 0.49
CA ALA A 73 18.31 -0.51 -0.33
C ALA A 73 17.48 -0.71 -1.62
N GLY A 74 16.81 -1.85 -1.76
CA GLY A 74 16.03 -2.21 -2.95
C GLY A 74 16.57 -3.45 -3.66
N ARG A 75 15.99 -3.73 -4.82
CA ARG A 75 16.27 -4.92 -5.64
C ARG A 75 16.48 -4.48 -7.08
N SER A 76 17.27 -5.26 -7.83
CA SER A 76 17.48 -5.03 -9.25
C SER A 76 17.16 -6.31 -10.04
N PRO A 77 16.59 -6.18 -11.25
CA PRO A 77 16.35 -7.31 -12.14
C PRO A 77 17.66 -8.05 -12.45
N ASN A 78 17.64 -9.38 -12.34
CA ASN A 78 18.78 -10.21 -12.72
C ASN A 78 18.63 -10.71 -14.16
N VAL A 79 19.14 -9.93 -15.12
CA VAL A 79 19.12 -10.27 -16.56
C VAL A 79 20.49 -10.66 -17.12
N SER A 80 21.53 -10.61 -16.29
CA SER A 80 22.91 -10.89 -16.70
C SER A 80 23.09 -12.34 -17.12
N GLY A 81 23.82 -12.57 -18.21
CA GLY A 81 24.13 -13.91 -18.70
C GLY A 81 22.99 -14.65 -19.40
N LEU A 82 21.81 -14.03 -19.56
CA LEU A 82 20.66 -14.64 -20.23
C LEU A 82 20.71 -14.56 -21.77
N GLY A 83 21.65 -13.81 -22.34
CA GLY A 83 21.78 -13.67 -23.80
C GLY A 83 20.63 -12.91 -24.47
N LEU A 84 19.88 -12.08 -23.73
CA LEU A 84 18.69 -11.37 -24.21
C LEU A 84 18.98 -10.48 -25.42
N ASP A 85 20.12 -9.80 -25.43
CA ASP A 85 20.55 -8.95 -26.55
C ASP A 85 20.70 -9.74 -27.84
N ALA A 86 21.27 -10.95 -27.77
CA ALA A 86 21.44 -11.84 -28.92
C ALA A 86 20.09 -12.38 -29.44
N LEU A 87 19.07 -12.43 -28.57
CA LEU A 87 17.70 -12.79 -28.94
C LEU A 87 16.89 -11.59 -29.46
N GLY A 88 17.39 -10.35 -29.34
CA GLY A 88 16.64 -9.14 -29.68
C GLY A 88 15.57 -8.74 -28.66
N VAL A 89 15.66 -9.26 -27.42
CA VAL A 89 14.76 -8.91 -26.33
C VAL A 89 15.20 -7.59 -25.70
N GLU A 90 14.31 -6.60 -25.70
CA GLU A 90 14.60 -5.28 -25.14
C GLU A 90 14.63 -5.32 -23.60
N THR A 91 15.63 -4.64 -23.03
CA THR A 91 15.79 -4.48 -21.58
C THR A 91 16.05 -3.02 -21.21
N THR A 92 15.70 -2.65 -19.98
CA THR A 92 15.99 -1.36 -19.37
C THR A 92 16.63 -1.58 -18.00
N SER A 93 17.04 -0.49 -17.33
CA SER A 93 17.45 -0.55 -15.92
C SER A 93 16.36 -1.08 -14.98
N ARG A 94 15.11 -1.11 -15.42
CA ARG A 94 13.96 -1.66 -14.68
C ARG A 94 13.64 -3.11 -15.01
N GLY A 95 14.30 -3.72 -16.00
CA GLY A 95 14.12 -5.12 -16.36
C GLY A 95 13.80 -5.32 -17.84
N VAL A 96 13.33 -6.52 -18.19
CA VAL A 96 12.85 -6.89 -19.52
C VAL A 96 11.60 -6.06 -19.85
N VAL A 97 11.59 -5.43 -21.01
CA VAL A 97 10.42 -4.67 -21.48
C VAL A 97 9.34 -5.65 -21.90
N VAL A 98 8.15 -5.50 -21.30
CA VAL A 98 6.98 -6.31 -21.64
C VAL A 98 5.73 -5.45 -21.88
N ASP A 99 4.83 -5.97 -22.70
CA ASP A 99 3.48 -5.41 -22.86
C ASP A 99 2.56 -5.77 -21.67
N ASP A 100 1.27 -5.40 -21.76
CA ASP A 100 0.25 -5.71 -20.75
C ASP A 100 -0.14 -7.20 -20.67
N ARG A 101 0.42 -8.04 -21.54
CA ARG A 101 0.22 -9.48 -21.62
C ARG A 101 1.49 -10.26 -21.29
N MET A 102 2.54 -9.57 -20.83
CA MET A 102 3.84 -10.14 -20.45
C MET A 102 4.69 -10.60 -21.65
N ARG A 103 4.38 -10.15 -22.87
CA ARG A 103 5.19 -10.41 -24.07
C ARG A 103 6.34 -9.44 -24.17
N THR A 104 7.50 -9.93 -24.55
CA THR A 104 8.65 -9.08 -24.88
C THR A 104 8.56 -8.53 -26.30
N THR A 105 9.58 -7.77 -26.74
CA THR A 105 9.75 -7.37 -28.15
C THR A 105 9.86 -8.56 -29.11
N VAL A 106 10.20 -9.74 -28.61
CA VAL A 106 10.22 -10.99 -29.37
C VAL A 106 8.96 -11.78 -29.05
N ALA A 107 8.08 -11.95 -30.05
CA ALA A 107 6.73 -12.49 -29.86
C ALA A 107 6.65 -13.89 -29.24
N SER A 108 7.70 -14.70 -29.36
CA SER A 108 7.81 -16.04 -28.76
C SER A 108 8.41 -16.05 -27.36
N VAL A 109 8.84 -14.91 -26.84
CA VAL A 109 9.51 -14.76 -25.54
C VAL A 109 8.63 -13.90 -24.62
N TYR A 110 8.46 -14.39 -23.40
CA TYR A 110 7.68 -13.76 -22.34
C TYR A 110 8.58 -13.56 -21.12
N ALA A 111 8.25 -12.56 -20.29
CA ALA A 111 8.91 -12.32 -19.02
C ALA A 111 7.87 -11.96 -17.95
N ALA A 112 8.06 -12.46 -16.73
CA ALA A 112 7.13 -12.26 -15.62
C ALA A 112 7.90 -12.18 -14.30
N GLY A 113 7.29 -11.55 -13.30
CA GLY A 113 7.87 -11.30 -11.99
C GLY A 113 8.91 -10.20 -12.01
N ASP A 114 9.81 -10.24 -11.04
CA ASP A 114 10.80 -9.19 -10.80
C ASP A 114 11.64 -8.82 -12.02
N VAL A 115 11.87 -9.77 -12.94
CA VAL A 115 12.64 -9.52 -14.16
C VAL A 115 11.89 -8.62 -15.15
N ALA A 116 10.56 -8.57 -15.09
CA ALA A 116 9.70 -7.70 -15.90
C ALA A 116 9.46 -6.32 -15.27
N GLY A 117 9.89 -6.12 -14.00
CA GLY A 117 10.00 -4.79 -13.40
C GLY A 117 8.71 -4.05 -13.07
N ARG A 118 7.53 -4.69 -13.17
CA ARG A 118 6.24 -4.06 -12.86
C ARG A 118 6.03 -3.90 -11.36
N TYR A 119 5.93 -5.03 -10.64
CA TYR A 119 5.83 -5.09 -9.19
C TYR A 119 6.70 -6.23 -8.64
N LEU A 120 7.53 -5.93 -7.64
CA LEU A 120 8.53 -6.87 -7.12
C LEU A 120 7.96 -7.74 -5.99
N PHE A 121 6.77 -8.29 -6.19
CA PHE A 121 6.04 -9.12 -5.22
C PHE A 121 5.78 -10.52 -5.75
N THR A 122 5.87 -11.52 -4.86
CA THR A 122 5.65 -12.93 -5.21
C THR A 122 4.26 -13.19 -5.78
N HIS A 123 3.21 -12.61 -5.20
CA HIS A 123 1.83 -12.79 -5.69
C HIS A 123 1.63 -12.14 -7.07
N SER A 124 2.30 -11.01 -7.33
CA SER A 124 2.30 -10.36 -8.64
C SER A 124 3.02 -11.22 -9.67
N ALA A 125 4.22 -11.71 -9.36
CA ALA A 125 4.98 -12.62 -10.22
C ALA A 125 4.20 -13.88 -10.59
N GLY A 126 3.49 -14.49 -9.63
CA GLY A 126 2.62 -15.65 -9.90
C GLY A 126 1.46 -15.32 -10.84
N HIS A 127 0.80 -14.17 -10.63
CA HIS A 127 -0.28 -13.72 -11.51
C HIS A 127 0.20 -13.41 -12.93
N GLU A 128 1.33 -12.71 -13.05
CA GLU A 128 1.99 -12.40 -14.32
C GLU A 128 2.41 -13.67 -15.07
N ALA A 129 2.95 -14.67 -14.37
CA ALA A 129 3.31 -15.95 -14.98
C ALA A 129 2.08 -16.69 -15.55
N VAL A 130 0.98 -16.74 -14.78
CA VAL A 130 -0.28 -17.31 -15.26
C VAL A 130 -0.80 -16.55 -16.48
N ARG A 131 -0.67 -15.21 -16.48
CA ARG A 131 -1.03 -14.37 -17.63
C ARG A 131 -0.20 -14.72 -18.87
N ALA A 132 1.12 -14.76 -18.73
CA ALA A 132 2.05 -15.06 -19.81
C ALA A 132 1.74 -16.43 -20.45
N VAL A 133 1.57 -17.46 -19.61
CA VAL A 133 1.23 -18.81 -20.09
C VAL A 133 -0.14 -18.84 -20.79
N ARG A 134 -1.15 -18.17 -20.23
CA ARG A 134 -2.47 -18.10 -20.87
C ARG A 134 -2.41 -17.43 -22.24
N ASP A 135 -1.65 -16.35 -22.35
CA ASP A 135 -1.53 -15.61 -23.58
C ASP A 135 -0.70 -16.36 -24.65
N MET A 136 0.27 -17.20 -24.22
CA MET A 136 0.98 -18.13 -25.11
C MET A 136 0.06 -19.14 -25.80
N PHE A 137 -0.92 -19.70 -25.07
CA PHE A 137 -1.85 -20.70 -25.63
C PHE A 137 -3.15 -20.10 -26.19
N PHE A 138 -3.56 -18.94 -25.69
CA PHE A 138 -4.81 -18.26 -26.04
C PHE A 138 -4.56 -16.76 -26.25
N PRO A 139 -3.85 -16.40 -27.33
CA PRO A 139 -3.41 -15.03 -27.57
C PRO A 139 -4.60 -14.08 -27.64
N GLY A 140 -4.44 -12.90 -27.03
CA GLY A 140 -5.45 -11.84 -27.13
C GLY A 140 -6.51 -11.80 -26.04
N ARG A 141 -6.46 -12.72 -25.06
CA ARG A 141 -7.51 -12.84 -24.04
C ARG A 141 -7.14 -12.22 -22.71
N GLY A 142 -7.33 -10.92 -22.51
CA GLY A 142 -7.15 -10.19 -21.23
C GLY A 142 -5.79 -9.50 -21.08
N THR A 143 -5.53 -8.94 -19.89
CA THR A 143 -4.29 -8.22 -19.53
C THR A 143 -3.96 -8.43 -18.05
N VAL A 144 -2.73 -8.08 -17.63
CA VAL A 144 -2.39 -7.97 -16.20
C VAL A 144 -3.02 -6.70 -15.64
N SER A 145 -3.66 -6.82 -14.47
CA SER A 145 -4.19 -5.68 -13.74
C SER A 145 -3.06 -4.91 -13.05
N ASP A 146 -3.11 -3.58 -13.10
CA ASP A 146 -2.22 -2.71 -12.30
C ASP A 146 -2.68 -2.61 -10.83
N LEU A 147 -3.86 -3.13 -10.50
CA LEU A 147 -4.34 -3.23 -9.13
C LEU A 147 -3.64 -4.40 -8.42
N VAL A 148 -2.63 -4.09 -7.63
CA VAL A 148 -1.86 -5.05 -6.83
C VAL A 148 -1.99 -4.68 -5.36
N PRO A 149 -2.67 -5.49 -4.52
CA PRO A 149 -2.63 -5.30 -3.08
C PRO A 149 -1.26 -5.71 -2.54
N TRP A 150 -0.77 -5.05 -1.49
CA TRP A 150 0.45 -5.48 -0.82
C TRP A 150 0.37 -5.31 0.69
N CYS A 151 1.33 -5.88 1.40
CA CYS A 151 1.43 -5.81 2.86
C CYS A 151 2.89 -5.71 3.31
N THR A 152 3.15 -4.81 4.25
CA THR A 152 4.34 -4.76 5.08
C THR A 152 4.04 -5.48 6.40
N PHE A 153 4.71 -6.61 6.60
CA PHE A 153 4.45 -7.52 7.72
C PHE A 153 5.16 -7.10 9.03
N THR A 154 4.96 -5.85 9.43
CA THR A 154 5.23 -5.39 10.81
C THR A 154 4.15 -5.89 11.76
N ASP A 155 4.31 -5.64 13.06
CA ASP A 155 3.24 -5.82 14.04
C ASP A 155 2.83 -4.45 14.61
N PRO A 156 1.59 -3.95 14.33
CA PRO A 156 0.61 -4.51 13.41
C PRO A 156 1.03 -4.42 11.93
N GLU A 157 0.37 -5.20 11.08
CA GLU A 157 0.61 -5.23 9.64
C GLU A 157 0.09 -3.95 8.98
N LEU A 158 0.79 -3.47 7.95
CA LEU A 158 0.37 -2.34 7.13
C LEU A 158 0.12 -2.82 5.70
N ALA A 159 -1.15 -2.86 5.29
CA ALA A 159 -1.56 -3.33 3.97
C ALA A 159 -2.29 -2.24 3.19
N HIS A 160 -2.19 -2.29 1.86
CA HIS A 160 -2.95 -1.39 1.00
C HIS A 160 -3.34 -1.98 -0.34
N VAL A 161 -4.26 -1.28 -1.00
CA VAL A 161 -4.62 -1.48 -2.40
C VAL A 161 -5.13 -0.18 -3.01
N GLY A 162 -4.77 0.11 -4.27
CA GLY A 162 -5.25 1.30 -4.98
C GLY A 162 -4.54 2.59 -4.54
N MET A 163 -5.24 3.72 -4.63
CA MET A 163 -4.66 5.06 -4.42
C MET A 163 -4.65 5.46 -2.95
N THR A 164 -3.63 6.21 -2.54
CA THR A 164 -3.68 7.07 -1.35
C THR A 164 -4.65 8.25 -1.57
N ALA A 165 -5.01 8.94 -0.49
CA ALA A 165 -5.82 10.15 -0.52
C ALA A 165 -5.18 11.27 -1.35
N ASP A 166 -3.85 11.42 -1.27
CA ASP A 166 -3.10 12.41 -2.05
C ASP A 166 -3.10 12.08 -3.55
N GLU A 167 -2.79 10.83 -3.92
CA GLU A 167 -2.85 10.38 -5.32
C GLU A 167 -4.27 10.50 -5.89
N ALA A 168 -5.29 10.12 -5.11
CA ALA A 168 -6.67 10.27 -5.50
C ALA A 168 -7.04 11.75 -5.68
N GLY A 169 -6.59 12.63 -4.77
CA GLY A 169 -6.81 14.08 -4.85
C GLY A 169 -6.20 14.68 -6.11
N GLN A 170 -4.97 14.32 -6.44
CA GLN A 170 -4.30 14.75 -7.67
C GLN A 170 -5.04 14.29 -8.94
N ARG A 171 -5.62 13.09 -8.92
CA ARG A 171 -6.29 12.48 -10.07
C ARG A 171 -7.76 12.89 -10.23
N HIS A 172 -8.49 13.04 -9.12
CA HIS A 172 -9.95 13.17 -9.10
C HIS A 172 -10.45 14.50 -8.51
N GLY A 173 -9.56 15.29 -7.90
CA GLY A 173 -9.88 16.60 -7.33
C GLY A 173 -10.95 16.52 -6.24
N ASP A 174 -11.90 17.45 -6.28
CA ASP A 174 -12.97 17.61 -5.29
C ASP A 174 -13.96 16.43 -5.22
N ALA A 175 -13.84 15.45 -6.11
CA ALA A 175 -14.68 14.25 -6.08
C ALA A 175 -14.22 13.21 -5.05
N VAL A 176 -13.11 13.45 -4.35
CA VAL A 176 -12.51 12.53 -3.38
C VAL A 176 -13.13 12.69 -2.00
N GLU A 177 -13.52 11.56 -1.39
CA GLU A 177 -13.87 11.48 0.02
C GLU A 177 -13.00 10.42 0.69
N VAL A 178 -12.46 10.74 1.87
CA VAL A 178 -11.61 9.84 2.67
C VAL A 178 -12.34 9.46 3.95
N HIS A 179 -12.53 8.16 4.15
CA HIS A 179 -13.27 7.57 5.25
C HIS A 179 -12.30 6.83 6.16
N ARG A 180 -12.49 6.94 7.48
CA ARG A 180 -11.55 6.42 8.47
C ARG A 180 -12.31 5.72 9.59
N LEU A 181 -11.76 4.61 10.06
CA LEU A 181 -12.21 3.95 11.28
C LEU A 181 -11.00 3.51 12.11
N ALA A 182 -10.85 4.13 13.28
CA ALA A 182 -9.84 3.71 14.24
C ALA A 182 -10.16 2.31 14.79
N LEU A 183 -9.14 1.47 14.98
CA LEU A 183 -9.33 0.14 15.55
C LEU A 183 -9.79 0.15 17.02
N SER A 184 -9.65 1.28 17.71
CA SER A 184 -10.28 1.52 19.02
C SER A 184 -11.81 1.48 18.99
N HIS A 185 -12.43 1.53 17.80
CA HIS A 185 -13.87 1.31 17.61
C HIS A 185 -14.22 -0.14 17.25
N SER A 186 -13.23 -1.01 17.04
CA SER A 186 -13.43 -2.42 16.76
C SER A 186 -13.52 -3.23 18.05
N ASP A 187 -14.67 -3.86 18.30
CA ASP A 187 -14.85 -4.76 19.44
C ASP A 187 -13.81 -5.89 19.42
N ARG A 188 -13.51 -6.45 18.25
CA ARG A 188 -12.53 -7.53 18.11
C ARG A 188 -11.13 -7.05 18.46
N ALA A 189 -10.69 -5.92 17.90
CA ALA A 189 -9.35 -5.38 18.16
C ALA A 189 -9.15 -5.04 19.64
N ARG A 190 -10.19 -4.49 20.28
CA ARG A 190 -10.19 -4.20 21.72
C ARG A 190 -10.12 -5.47 22.57
N ALA A 191 -10.93 -6.48 22.22
CA ALA A 191 -10.95 -7.75 22.95
C ALA A 191 -9.59 -8.46 22.90
N ASP A 192 -8.89 -8.34 21.77
CA ASP A 192 -7.56 -8.94 21.59
C ASP A 192 -6.42 -8.04 22.14
N GLY A 193 -6.70 -6.82 22.60
CA GLY A 193 -5.68 -5.89 23.10
C GLY A 193 -4.85 -5.20 22.01
N HIS A 194 -5.25 -5.32 20.74
CA HIS A 194 -4.54 -4.78 19.57
C HIS A 194 -5.37 -3.68 18.89
N ALA A 195 -5.78 -2.67 19.66
CA ALA A 195 -6.65 -1.58 19.20
C ALA A 195 -5.92 -0.40 18.54
N GLU A 196 -4.60 -0.52 18.37
CA GLU A 196 -3.76 0.45 17.67
C GLU A 196 -3.90 0.29 16.15
N GLY A 197 -4.05 1.40 15.44
CA GLY A 197 -4.20 1.40 13.97
C GLY A 197 -5.56 1.87 13.49
N CYS A 198 -5.76 1.76 12.18
CA CYS A 198 -6.88 2.39 11.48
C CYS A 198 -7.11 1.73 10.11
N ILE A 199 -8.38 1.72 9.69
CA ILE A 199 -8.80 1.41 8.32
C ILE A 199 -9.13 2.73 7.63
N ILE A 200 -8.49 2.99 6.49
CA ILE A 200 -8.74 4.14 5.63
C ILE A 200 -9.28 3.63 4.31
N VAL A 201 -10.40 4.19 3.86
CA VAL A 201 -10.96 3.93 2.53
C VAL A 201 -11.10 5.25 1.77
N VAL A 202 -10.51 5.29 0.59
CA VAL A 202 -10.54 6.43 -0.31
C VAL A 202 -11.57 6.16 -1.40
N THR A 203 -12.50 7.08 -1.57
CA THR A 203 -13.53 7.01 -2.61
C THR A 203 -13.41 8.20 -3.55
N ALA A 204 -13.74 7.99 -4.81
CA ALA A 204 -13.90 9.06 -5.79
C ALA A 204 -15.18 8.84 -6.58
N ARG A 205 -16.01 9.88 -6.72
CA ARG A 205 -17.30 9.82 -7.45
C ARG A 205 -18.22 8.67 -6.99
N GLY A 206 -18.21 8.38 -5.70
CA GLY A 206 -19.05 7.35 -5.08
C GLY A 206 -18.52 5.91 -5.15
N THR A 207 -17.37 5.67 -5.78
CA THR A 207 -16.73 4.34 -5.85
C THR A 207 -15.43 4.31 -5.07
N ILE A 208 -15.07 3.15 -4.52
CA ILE A 208 -13.82 2.95 -3.80
C ILE A 208 -12.66 2.91 -4.80
N VAL A 209 -11.64 3.74 -4.58
CA VAL A 209 -10.45 3.87 -5.45
C VAL A 209 -9.15 3.51 -4.73
N GLY A 210 -9.19 3.36 -3.42
CA GLY A 210 -8.07 2.87 -2.64
C GLY A 210 -8.46 2.56 -1.19
N ALA A 211 -7.63 1.76 -0.54
CA ALA A 211 -7.77 1.45 0.87
C ALA A 211 -6.41 1.13 1.49
N HIS A 212 -6.26 1.52 2.75
CA HIS A 212 -5.03 1.33 3.54
C HIS A 212 -5.42 0.90 4.95
N ILE A 213 -4.72 -0.09 5.49
CA ILE A 213 -5.07 -0.74 6.76
C ILE A 213 -3.80 -0.92 7.58
N LEU A 214 -3.80 -0.36 8.79
CA LEU A 214 -2.85 -0.72 9.84
C LEU A 214 -3.62 -1.52 10.90
N ALA A 215 -3.42 -2.84 10.93
CA ALA A 215 -4.18 -3.76 11.77
C ALA A 215 -3.49 -5.12 11.92
N PRO A 216 -3.80 -5.91 12.95
CA PRO A 216 -3.51 -7.35 12.91
C PRO A 216 -4.16 -7.99 11.67
N ALA A 217 -3.42 -8.87 10.98
CA ALA A 217 -3.89 -9.53 9.76
C ALA A 217 -4.41 -8.57 8.65
N ALA A 218 -3.82 -7.36 8.56
CA ALA A 218 -4.17 -6.40 7.51
C ALA A 218 -3.96 -6.99 6.10
N GLY A 219 -2.94 -7.84 5.92
CA GLY A 219 -2.66 -8.53 4.66
C GLY A 219 -3.75 -9.50 4.23
N GLU A 220 -4.54 -10.03 5.17
CA GLU A 220 -5.74 -10.81 4.87
C GLU A 220 -6.94 -9.90 4.62
N LEU A 221 -7.15 -8.93 5.53
CA LEU A 221 -8.30 -8.02 5.49
C LEU A 221 -8.35 -7.16 4.22
N ILE A 222 -7.19 -6.77 3.67
CA ILE A 222 -7.10 -5.91 2.49
C ILE A 222 -7.76 -6.52 1.24
N HIS A 223 -7.88 -7.84 1.16
CA HIS A 223 -8.40 -8.53 -0.03
C HIS A 223 -9.90 -8.26 -0.27
N GLU A 224 -10.68 -8.00 0.77
CA GLU A 224 -12.08 -7.56 0.62
C GLU A 224 -12.14 -6.20 -0.09
N LEU A 225 -11.30 -5.26 0.33
CA LEU A 225 -11.22 -3.93 -0.26
C LEU A 225 -10.56 -3.96 -1.65
N ALA A 226 -9.64 -4.89 -1.89
CA ALA A 226 -9.05 -5.09 -3.21
C ALA A 226 -10.11 -5.55 -4.23
N LEU A 227 -10.99 -6.46 -3.81
CA LEU A 227 -12.16 -6.85 -4.62
C LEU A 227 -13.08 -5.65 -4.85
N ALA A 228 -13.35 -4.87 -3.80
CA ALA A 228 -14.22 -3.69 -3.90
C ALA A 228 -13.68 -2.63 -4.88
N VAL A 229 -12.37 -2.35 -4.87
CA VAL A 229 -11.72 -1.44 -5.82
C VAL A 229 -11.80 -2.01 -7.24
N ARG A 230 -11.53 -3.32 -7.41
CA ARG A 230 -11.57 -3.97 -8.73
C ARG A 230 -12.94 -3.90 -9.38
N GLU A 231 -14.00 -4.14 -8.60
CA GLU A 231 -15.39 -4.12 -9.09
C GLU A 231 -16.02 -2.72 -9.08
N GLY A 232 -15.30 -1.69 -8.62
CA GLY A 232 -15.81 -0.33 -8.54
C GLY A 232 -16.99 -0.17 -7.57
N LEU A 233 -16.96 -0.88 -6.44
CA LEU A 233 -18.05 -0.84 -5.47
C LEU A 233 -18.11 0.49 -4.74
N ALA A 234 -19.33 0.87 -4.33
CA ALA A 234 -19.56 1.94 -3.38
C ALA A 234 -19.41 1.43 -1.94
N LEU A 235 -19.14 2.33 -0.99
CA LEU A 235 -19.08 1.98 0.45
C LEU A 235 -20.38 1.39 1.00
N SER A 236 -21.53 1.78 0.44
CA SER A 236 -22.82 1.19 0.78
C SER A 236 -22.90 -0.31 0.47
N GLY A 237 -22.13 -0.78 -0.52
CA GLY A 237 -21.99 -2.21 -0.82
C GLY A 237 -21.38 -2.96 0.36
N LEU A 238 -20.29 -2.44 0.92
CA LEU A 238 -19.64 -3.01 2.12
C LEU A 238 -20.55 -2.93 3.35
N ALA A 239 -21.27 -1.81 3.53
CA ALA A 239 -22.23 -1.65 4.63
C ALA A 239 -23.38 -2.67 4.57
N SER A 240 -23.79 -3.06 3.37
CA SER A 240 -24.88 -4.01 3.16
C SER A 240 -24.48 -5.49 3.33
N LEU A 241 -23.18 -5.77 3.36
CA LEU A 241 -22.65 -7.12 3.53
C LEU A 241 -22.74 -7.53 5.00
N ILE A 242 -23.26 -8.74 5.26
CA ILE A 242 -23.24 -9.34 6.59
C ILE A 242 -21.82 -9.81 6.88
N HIS A 243 -21.13 -9.09 7.76
CA HIS A 243 -19.82 -9.49 8.27
C HIS A 243 -19.98 -10.38 9.50
N VAL A 244 -19.17 -11.44 9.60
CA VAL A 244 -19.16 -12.33 10.77
C VAL A 244 -18.67 -11.56 11.99
N TYR A 245 -19.42 -11.61 13.10
CA TYR A 245 -19.09 -10.92 14.34
C TYR A 245 -18.65 -11.90 15.45
N PRO A 246 -17.64 -11.55 16.28
CA PRO A 246 -16.75 -10.41 16.16
C PRO A 246 -15.50 -10.75 15.33
N THR A 247 -15.22 -9.97 14.27
CA THR A 247 -13.99 -10.08 13.46
C THR A 247 -13.45 -8.68 13.14
N LEU A 248 -12.18 -8.55 12.73
CA LEU A 248 -11.69 -7.27 12.24
C LEU A 248 -12.42 -6.83 10.96
N ALA A 249 -12.93 -7.77 10.17
CA ALA A 249 -13.73 -7.46 8.99
C ALA A 249 -15.03 -6.71 9.32
N THR A 250 -15.63 -6.88 10.52
CA THR A 250 -16.79 -6.07 10.90
C THR A 250 -16.49 -4.57 10.92
N SER A 251 -15.22 -4.18 11.12
CA SER A 251 -14.78 -2.78 11.04
C SER A 251 -14.89 -2.21 9.61
N VAL A 252 -14.69 -3.03 8.57
CA VAL A 252 -14.93 -2.60 7.17
C VAL A 252 -16.41 -2.29 6.95
N GLY A 253 -17.30 -3.20 7.36
CA GLY A 253 -18.74 -2.97 7.30
C GLY A 253 -19.20 -1.76 8.13
N GLN A 254 -18.65 -1.58 9.34
CA GLN A 254 -18.93 -0.43 10.20
C GLN A 254 -18.53 0.89 9.53
N LEU A 255 -17.33 0.97 8.95
CA LEU A 255 -16.87 2.15 8.22
C LEU A 255 -17.83 2.49 7.07
N GLY A 256 -18.25 1.49 6.30
CA GLY A 256 -19.25 1.67 5.24
C GLY A 256 -20.57 2.22 5.77
N ALA A 257 -21.06 1.72 6.91
CA ALA A 257 -22.29 2.19 7.53
C ALA A 257 -22.17 3.63 8.05
N GLU A 258 -21.08 3.97 8.74
CA GLU A 258 -20.81 5.33 9.24
C GLU A 258 -20.75 6.35 8.09
N ALA A 259 -20.10 5.99 6.98
CA ALA A 259 -20.06 6.81 5.77
C ALA A 259 -21.47 7.05 5.17
N ALA A 260 -22.30 6.01 5.13
CA ALA A 260 -23.68 6.12 4.64
C ALA A 260 -24.54 7.03 5.54
N PHE A 261 -24.41 6.92 6.86
CA PHE A 261 -25.10 7.80 7.82
C PHE A 261 -24.68 9.26 7.69
N ALA A 262 -23.37 9.53 7.56
CA ALA A 262 -22.85 10.87 7.31
C ALA A 262 -23.42 11.46 6.01
N GLY A 263 -23.54 10.65 4.95
CA GLY A 263 -24.25 10.98 3.72
C GLY A 263 -25.70 11.41 3.96
N ALA A 264 -26.48 10.59 4.68
CA ALA A 264 -27.89 10.88 4.97
C ALA A 264 -28.09 12.17 5.80
N GLY A 265 -27.18 12.47 6.73
CA GLY A 265 -27.19 13.72 7.51
C GLY A 265 -27.07 14.98 6.63
N ARG A 266 -26.29 14.91 5.55
CA ARG A 266 -26.15 15.99 4.55
C ARG A 266 -27.46 16.26 3.79
N TRP A 267 -28.29 15.24 3.59
CA TRP A 267 -29.61 15.38 2.95
C TRP A 267 -30.72 15.76 3.92
N ALA A 268 -30.59 15.41 5.21
CA ALA A 268 -31.58 15.76 6.23
C ALA A 268 -31.74 17.28 6.39
N SER A 269 -30.68 18.06 6.22
CA SER A 269 -30.73 19.53 6.20
C SER A 269 -31.50 20.08 4.98
N LEU A 270 -31.32 19.46 3.80
CA LEU A 270 -32.04 19.81 2.57
C LEU A 270 -33.53 19.46 2.65
N VAL A 271 -33.88 18.30 3.21
CA VAL A 271 -35.28 17.90 3.44
C VAL A 271 -35.96 18.81 4.47
N ARG A 272 -35.23 19.25 5.51
CA ARG A 272 -35.74 20.26 6.47
C ARG A 272 -35.95 21.63 5.80
N ALA A 273 -35.03 22.08 4.95
CA ALA A 273 -35.14 23.33 4.21
C ALA A 273 -36.31 23.32 3.20
N GLY A 274 -36.50 22.21 2.47
CA GLY A 274 -37.63 22.02 1.55
C GLY A 274 -38.99 22.03 2.26
N ARG A 275 -39.07 21.39 3.44
CA ARG A 275 -40.30 21.41 4.28
C ARG A 275 -40.64 22.80 4.83
N ILE A 276 -39.65 23.66 5.07
CA ILE A 276 -39.86 25.06 5.49
C ILE A 276 -40.36 25.90 4.31
N TRP A 277 -39.79 25.72 3.11
CA TRP A 277 -40.24 26.37 1.88
C TRP A 277 -41.68 25.98 1.49
N ASP A 278 -42.05 24.71 1.63
CA ASP A 278 -43.41 24.21 1.38
C ASP A 278 -44.45 24.68 2.42
N ARG A 279 -44.02 25.16 3.60
CA ARG A 279 -44.89 25.84 4.57
C ARG A 279 -45.07 27.32 4.22
N LEU A 280 -44.03 27.98 3.71
CA LEU A 280 -44.08 29.39 3.33
C LEU A 280 -44.86 29.65 2.03
N ARG A 281 -44.97 28.67 1.12
CA ARG A 281 -45.83 28.75 -0.08
C ARG A 281 -47.33 28.50 0.16
N ARG A 282 -47.70 28.08 1.36
CA ARG A 282 -49.09 27.78 1.75
C ARG A 282 -49.75 28.90 2.58
N HIS A 283 -49.12 30.07 2.60
CA HIS A 283 -49.65 31.33 3.12
C HIS A 283 -49.50 32.41 2.05
#